data_AF-A0A6I5EIK6-F1
#
_entry.id   AF-A0A6I5EIK6-F1
#
_cell.length_a   1.000
_cell.length_b   1.000
_cell.length_c   1.000
_cell.angle_alpha   90.00
_cell.angle_beta   90.00
_cell.angle_gamma   90.00
#
_symmetry.space_group_name_H-M   'P 1'
#
loop_
_entity.id
_entity.type
_entity.pdbx_description
1 polymer ?
#
loop_
_entity_poly.entity_id
_entity_poly.type
_entity_poly.pdbx_seq_one_letter_code
_entity_poly.pdbx_strand_id
1 'polypeptide(L)'
;MRGPVKTSRTRAMVPPGGTAHIAAGRDRRQGEGMRVLRGARRVLGRVRVPVRIPQVPGPGGARRSPWLRRTALVALACGPGLAAVLALVLCAAGVDRTVAAHPAPVVGRPAPAHTTARPPIVPRSRWIDDRTHKQPPPRYDDKVVAVFVHHTDSPNTYDCADAPRIIRSLYAGQIGPRQWDDLGYNFVVDRCGTIYEGRAGGVDRAVTGAHAQGFNHRTAGIAALGTFTEGTPVPRAVTDAIAALAAWKLGLADVDPRSRVRLVSTSGQSRYAAGTIATLPVLSGHNDGFPTTCPGAALTAHLPALRQAAARLQGRT
;
A
#
# COMPACT_ATOMS: atom_id res chain seq x y z
N MET A 1 39.49 34.03 48.32
CA MET A 1 38.10 33.83 48.79
C MET A 1 37.25 33.29 47.64
N ARG A 2 36.28 32.40 47.91
CA ARG A 2 35.33 31.87 46.91
C ARG A 2 33.96 32.54 47.11
N GLY A 3 33.29 32.92 46.02
CA GLY A 3 31.93 33.48 45.97
C GLY A 3 31.26 33.09 44.64
N PRO A 4 29.92 32.94 44.58
CA PRO A 4 29.33 31.86 43.80
C PRO A 4 29.05 32.15 42.32
N VAL A 5 29.17 31.08 41.52
CA VAL A 5 28.78 30.98 40.11
C VAL A 5 27.26 31.07 39.98
N LYS A 6 26.75 31.95 39.10
CA LYS A 6 25.36 31.92 38.62
C LYS A 6 25.30 31.23 37.25
N THR A 7 24.83 29.99 37.23
CA THR A 7 24.53 29.25 36.00
C THR A 7 23.21 29.72 35.40
N SER A 8 23.27 30.46 34.29
CA SER A 8 22.07 30.72 33.49
C SER A 8 21.66 29.44 32.76
N ARG A 9 20.52 28.85 33.12
CA ARG A 9 19.92 27.74 32.37
C ARG A 9 19.15 28.30 31.18
N THR A 10 19.77 28.36 30.02
CA THR A 10 19.07 28.64 28.76
C THR A 10 18.08 27.50 28.49
N ARG A 11 16.80 27.74 28.80
CA ARG A 11 15.72 26.78 28.56
C ARG A 11 15.51 26.68 27.05
N ALA A 12 15.84 25.54 26.45
CA ALA A 12 15.57 25.30 25.03
C ALA A 12 14.04 25.35 24.80
N MET A 13 13.61 26.32 23.99
CA MET A 13 12.20 26.50 23.63
C MET A 13 11.81 25.37 22.66
N VAL A 14 11.03 24.40 23.15
CA VAL A 14 10.42 23.38 22.32
C VAL A 14 9.20 24.01 21.63
N PRO A 15 9.18 24.17 20.29
CA PRO A 15 7.97 24.61 19.61
C PRO A 15 6.90 23.49 19.71
N PRO A 16 5.63 23.82 20.03
CA PRO A 16 4.56 22.83 20.06
C PRO A 16 4.23 22.33 18.65
N GLY A 17 3.63 21.14 18.58
CA GLY A 17 3.43 20.43 17.31
C GLY A 17 2.53 21.17 16.31
N GLY A 18 2.93 21.14 15.04
CA GLY A 18 2.09 21.57 13.93
C GLY A 18 0.89 20.65 13.76
N THR A 19 -0.29 21.11 14.20
CA THR A 19 -1.57 20.46 13.92
C THR A 19 -1.93 20.60 12.45
N ALA A 20 -2.36 19.49 11.84
CA ALA A 20 -2.87 19.52 10.47
C ALA A 20 -4.19 20.29 10.41
N HIS A 21 -4.18 21.49 9.81
CA HIS A 21 -5.39 22.25 9.54
C HIS A 21 -6.10 21.69 8.30
N ILE A 22 -6.98 20.71 8.52
CA ILE A 22 -8.07 20.40 7.58
C ILE A 22 -9.15 21.48 7.78
N ALA A 23 -9.12 22.52 6.95
CA ALA A 23 -10.13 23.57 6.95
C ALA A 23 -11.27 23.24 5.97
N ALA A 24 -12.25 22.47 6.42
CA ALA A 24 -13.52 22.29 5.71
C ALA A 24 -14.57 23.29 6.24
N GLY A 25 -14.41 24.57 5.88
CA GLY A 25 -15.39 25.61 6.20
C GLY A 25 -16.59 25.58 5.24
N ARG A 26 -17.73 25.04 5.68
CA ARG A 26 -19.03 25.29 5.02
C ARG A 26 -19.59 26.60 5.55
N ASP A 27 -19.64 27.64 4.73
CA ASP A 27 -20.49 28.80 4.99
C ASP A 27 -21.93 28.55 4.51
N ARG A 28 -22.90 29.18 5.16
CA ARG A 28 -24.33 28.85 5.03
C ARG A 28 -25.25 30.03 5.36
N ARG A 29 -25.39 31.00 4.44
CA ARG A 29 -26.59 31.84 4.19
C ARG A 29 -26.55 32.25 2.71
N GLN A 30 -27.63 32.50 1.96
CA GLN A 30 -29.08 32.54 2.22
C GLN A 30 -29.77 31.42 1.38
N GLY A 31 -31.07 31.32 1.08
CA GLY A 31 -32.29 32.07 1.46
C GLY A 31 -33.51 31.44 0.76
N GLU A 32 -34.70 31.46 1.40
CA GLU A 32 -36.02 30.99 0.87
C GLU A 32 -36.13 29.52 0.37
N GLY A 33 -37.27 28.82 0.42
CA GLY A 33 -38.56 29.13 1.02
C GLY A 33 -39.69 28.31 0.40
N MET A 34 -40.11 27.19 1.01
CA MET A 34 -41.45 26.62 0.79
C MET A 34 -41.84 25.62 1.89
N ARG A 35 -43.10 25.69 2.36
CA ARG A 35 -43.68 24.75 3.33
C ARG A 35 -44.32 23.56 2.61
N VAL A 36 -44.18 22.34 3.16
CA VAL A 36 -45.15 21.25 2.97
C VAL A 36 -45.44 20.59 4.34
N LEU A 37 -46.67 20.11 4.51
CA LEU A 37 -47.33 19.84 5.79
C LEU A 37 -46.91 18.51 6.46
N ARG A 38 -47.12 18.46 7.79
CA ARG A 38 -47.03 17.22 8.59
C ARG A 38 -48.25 16.34 8.36
N GLY A 39 -48.03 15.04 8.10
CA GLY A 39 -49.03 13.96 8.22
C GLY A 39 -48.75 13.06 9.43
N ALA A 40 -49.78 12.47 10.02
CA ALA A 40 -49.72 11.85 11.37
C ALA A 40 -49.21 10.39 11.42
N ARG A 41 -48.93 9.92 12.65
CA ARG A 41 -48.55 8.53 13.00
C ARG A 41 -49.78 7.66 13.38
N ARG A 42 -49.52 6.33 13.50
CA ARG A 42 -50.30 5.24 14.15
C ARG A 42 -51.24 4.45 13.20
N VAL A 43 -51.51 3.15 13.39
CA VAL A 43 -50.94 2.09 14.28
C VAL A 43 -51.10 0.69 13.63
N LEU A 44 -50.40 -0.32 14.17
CA LEU A 44 -50.39 -1.72 13.75
C LEU A 44 -51.75 -2.45 13.80
N GLY A 45 -51.93 -3.42 12.89
CA GLY A 45 -52.89 -4.52 13.01
C GLY A 45 -52.53 -5.68 12.07
N ARG A 46 -52.08 -6.82 12.63
CA ARG A 46 -51.81 -8.06 11.86
C ARG A 46 -53.00 -9.01 12.01
N VAL A 47 -53.61 -9.43 10.91
CA VAL A 47 -54.59 -10.52 10.86
C VAL A 47 -54.01 -11.64 9.99
N ARG A 48 -54.08 -12.90 10.47
CA ARG A 48 -53.75 -14.11 9.70
C ARG A 48 -55.05 -14.85 9.39
N VAL A 49 -55.21 -15.30 8.15
CA VAL A 49 -56.33 -16.14 7.70
C VAL A 49 -55.78 -17.52 7.31
N PRO A 50 -56.36 -18.64 7.79
CA PRO A 50 -55.97 -19.98 7.35
C PRO A 50 -56.75 -20.40 6.09
N VAL A 51 -56.10 -21.12 5.17
CA VAL A 51 -56.75 -21.79 4.04
C VAL A 51 -56.56 -23.30 4.17
N ARG A 52 -57.67 -24.04 4.12
CA ARG A 52 -57.69 -25.52 4.08
C ARG A 52 -57.55 -25.99 2.63
N ILE A 53 -56.85 -27.11 2.44
CA ILE A 53 -56.82 -27.88 1.17
C ILE A 53 -57.63 -29.18 1.39
N PRO A 54 -58.53 -29.58 0.46
CA PRO A 54 -59.27 -30.84 0.57
C PRO A 54 -58.41 -32.07 0.20
N GLN A 55 -58.75 -33.23 0.77
CA GLN A 55 -58.17 -34.53 0.38
C GLN A 55 -59.03 -35.25 -0.67
N VAL A 56 -58.41 -36.16 -1.43
CA VAL A 56 -59.07 -37.09 -2.36
C VAL A 56 -58.70 -38.54 -1.95
N PRO A 57 -59.63 -39.50 -1.93
CA PRO A 57 -59.34 -40.89 -1.54
C PRO A 57 -58.70 -41.70 -2.67
N GLY A 58 -57.80 -42.63 -2.34
CA GLY A 58 -57.28 -43.64 -3.28
C GLY A 58 -57.98 -45.00 -3.15
N PRO A 59 -57.62 -45.99 -3.99
CA PRO A 59 -58.06 -47.38 -3.81
C PRO A 59 -56.91 -48.41 -3.70
N GLY A 60 -57.22 -49.54 -3.05
CA GLY A 60 -56.71 -50.85 -3.47
C GLY A 60 -55.36 -51.31 -2.91
N GLY A 61 -55.37 -52.04 -1.79
CA GLY A 61 -54.19 -52.76 -1.31
C GLY A 61 -53.96 -54.10 -2.01
N ALA A 62 -52.71 -54.59 -1.98
CA ALA A 62 -52.36 -55.96 -2.35
C ALA A 62 -51.58 -56.64 -1.22
N ARG A 63 -52.19 -57.67 -0.60
CA ARG A 63 -51.51 -58.54 0.38
C ARG A 63 -50.37 -59.32 -0.28
N ARG A 64 -49.22 -59.46 0.39
CA ARG A 64 -48.34 -60.62 0.21
C ARG A 64 -47.85 -61.17 1.55
N SER A 65 -47.92 -62.50 1.67
CA SER A 65 -47.62 -63.28 2.87
C SER A 65 -46.12 -63.35 3.15
N PRO A 66 -45.69 -63.47 4.42
CA PRO A 66 -44.35 -63.96 4.75
C PRO A 66 -44.22 -65.47 4.48
N TRP A 67 -43.00 -65.98 4.67
CA TRP A 67 -42.51 -67.36 4.49
C TRP A 67 -42.11 -67.75 3.06
N LEU A 68 -41.03 -68.55 2.98
CA LEU A 68 -40.21 -68.85 1.79
C LEU A 68 -39.42 -67.63 1.25
N ARG A 69 -38.08 -67.53 1.35
CA ARG A 69 -37.04 -68.56 1.58
C ARG A 69 -35.88 -68.05 2.45
N ARG A 70 -35.62 -68.73 3.57
CA ARG A 70 -34.35 -68.65 4.31
C ARG A 70 -33.26 -69.51 3.61
N THR A 71 -32.80 -69.11 2.42
CA THR A 71 -31.72 -69.84 1.70
C THR A 71 -30.77 -68.93 0.90
N ALA A 72 -30.53 -67.68 1.35
CA ALA A 72 -29.63 -66.75 0.65
C ALA A 72 -28.83 -65.80 1.58
N LEU A 73 -28.62 -66.19 2.85
CA LEU A 73 -28.05 -65.32 3.90
C LEU A 73 -26.57 -65.60 4.25
N VAL A 74 -25.82 -66.25 3.35
CA VAL A 74 -24.37 -66.52 3.53
C VAL A 74 -23.51 -66.00 2.36
N ALA A 75 -24.08 -65.79 1.17
CA ALA A 75 -23.33 -65.36 -0.03
C ALA A 75 -23.22 -63.84 -0.24
N LEU A 76 -23.77 -63.01 0.66
CA LEU A 76 -23.83 -61.54 0.50
C LEU A 76 -23.02 -60.74 1.54
N ALA A 77 -22.27 -61.41 2.43
CA ALA A 77 -21.49 -60.75 3.48
C ALA A 77 -20.03 -60.43 3.09
N CYS A 78 -19.46 -61.04 2.04
CA CYS A 78 -18.04 -60.88 1.69
C CYS A 78 -17.76 -60.02 0.45
N GLY A 79 -18.75 -59.82 -0.44
CA GLY A 79 -18.61 -59.01 -1.65
C GLY A 79 -18.21 -57.54 -1.41
N PRO A 80 -18.95 -56.76 -0.57
CA PRO A 80 -18.64 -55.34 -0.38
C PRO A 80 -17.34 -55.11 0.39
N GLY A 81 -16.93 -56.04 1.28
CA GLY A 81 -15.66 -55.95 2.00
C GLY A 81 -14.45 -56.07 1.07
N LEU A 82 -14.47 -57.04 0.14
CA LEU A 82 -13.38 -57.21 -0.82
C LEU A 82 -13.23 -56.01 -1.76
N ALA A 83 -14.36 -55.45 -2.23
CA ALA A 83 -14.37 -54.27 -3.11
C ALA A 83 -13.80 -53.01 -2.42
N ALA A 84 -14.11 -52.81 -1.13
CA ALA A 84 -13.56 -51.69 -0.36
C ALA A 84 -12.04 -51.81 -0.15
N VAL A 85 -11.53 -53.02 0.13
CA VAL A 85 -10.09 -53.27 0.24
C VAL A 85 -9.38 -53.08 -1.10
N LEU A 86 -9.97 -53.56 -2.21
CA LEU A 86 -9.39 -53.37 -3.55
C LEU A 86 -9.33 -51.88 -3.93
N ALA A 87 -10.36 -51.09 -3.60
CA ALA A 87 -10.37 -49.64 -3.81
C ALA A 87 -9.30 -48.93 -2.96
N LEU A 88 -9.11 -49.34 -1.69
CA LEU A 88 -8.04 -48.81 -0.83
C LEU A 88 -6.65 -49.15 -1.36
N VAL A 89 -6.43 -50.36 -1.88
CA VAL A 89 -5.16 -50.76 -2.51
C VAL A 89 -4.92 -49.98 -3.81
N LEU A 90 -5.96 -49.73 -4.62
CA LEU A 90 -5.85 -48.88 -5.82
C LEU A 90 -5.56 -47.41 -5.48
N CYS A 91 -6.15 -46.87 -4.40
CA CYS A 91 -5.83 -45.54 -3.89
C CYS A 91 -4.41 -45.44 -3.30
N ALA A 92 -3.88 -46.51 -2.71
CA ALA A 92 -2.52 -46.56 -2.18
C ALA A 92 -1.45 -46.78 -3.26
N ALA A 93 -1.72 -47.66 -4.24
CA ALA A 93 -0.79 -47.99 -5.33
C ALA A 93 -0.80 -46.97 -6.48
N GLY A 94 -1.73 -46.01 -6.49
CA GLY A 94 -1.77 -44.91 -7.45
C GLY A 94 -0.67 -43.85 -7.27
N VAL A 95 0.09 -43.91 -6.17
CA VAL A 95 1.05 -42.86 -5.74
C VAL A 95 2.52 -43.24 -6.00
N ASP A 96 2.80 -43.93 -7.12
CA ASP A 96 4.18 -44.18 -7.56
C ASP A 96 4.38 -44.05 -9.08
N ARG A 97 3.60 -43.14 -9.70
CA ARG A 97 4.02 -42.50 -10.94
C ARG A 97 4.47 -41.08 -10.64
N THR A 98 5.74 -40.99 -10.25
CA THR A 98 6.54 -39.78 -10.44
C THR A 98 6.54 -39.45 -11.93
N VAL A 99 5.55 -38.66 -12.36
CA VAL A 99 5.73 -37.83 -13.55
C VAL A 99 6.97 -37.02 -13.27
N ALA A 100 8.06 -37.36 -13.94
CA ALA A 100 9.27 -36.56 -13.95
C ALA A 100 8.87 -35.22 -14.57
N ALA A 101 8.47 -34.29 -13.71
CA ALA A 101 8.22 -32.93 -14.08
C ALA A 101 9.57 -32.37 -14.51
N HIS A 102 9.86 -32.47 -15.81
CA HIS A 102 10.93 -31.70 -16.42
C HIS A 102 10.69 -30.27 -15.97
N PRO A 103 11.63 -29.64 -15.24
CA PRO A 103 11.47 -28.26 -14.87
C PRO A 103 11.34 -27.50 -16.19
N ALA A 104 10.16 -26.95 -16.44
CA ALA A 104 9.97 -26.04 -17.56
C ALA A 104 11.11 -25.01 -17.46
N PRO A 105 11.89 -24.80 -18.53
CA PRO A 105 13.07 -23.96 -18.45
C PRO A 105 12.61 -22.64 -17.86
N VAL A 106 13.17 -22.28 -16.70
CA VAL A 106 12.90 -20.99 -16.07
C VAL A 106 13.54 -19.98 -17.02
N VAL A 107 12.72 -19.47 -17.95
CA VAL A 107 13.10 -18.39 -18.85
C VAL A 107 13.38 -17.21 -17.94
N GLY A 108 14.65 -17.05 -17.59
CA GLY A 108 15.11 -16.01 -16.69
C GLY A 108 14.60 -14.69 -17.21
N ARG A 109 13.90 -13.93 -16.36
CA ARG A 109 13.36 -12.63 -16.75
C ARG A 109 14.52 -11.82 -17.36
N PRO A 110 14.43 -11.37 -18.62
CA PRO A 110 15.54 -10.68 -19.26
C PRO A 110 15.99 -9.51 -18.39
N ALA A 111 17.31 -9.32 -18.30
CA ALA A 111 17.89 -8.23 -17.54
C ALA A 111 17.35 -6.89 -18.08
N PRO A 112 17.07 -5.89 -17.22
CA PRO A 112 16.63 -4.58 -17.67
C PRO A 112 17.63 -3.97 -18.67
N ALA A 113 17.16 -3.57 -19.84
CA ALA A 113 18.01 -2.98 -20.87
C ALA A 113 18.44 -1.56 -20.50
N HIS A 114 17.57 -0.81 -19.80
CA HIS A 114 17.83 0.56 -19.39
C HIS A 114 17.79 0.69 -17.88
N THR A 115 18.98 0.70 -17.29
CA THR A 115 19.20 0.83 -15.84
C THR A 115 20.41 1.72 -15.59
N THR A 116 20.71 2.00 -14.33
CA THR A 116 21.86 2.81 -13.92
C THR A 116 22.45 2.29 -12.62
N ALA A 117 23.63 2.76 -12.23
CA ALA A 117 24.23 2.37 -10.96
C ALA A 117 23.36 2.80 -9.77
N ARG A 118 23.30 1.98 -8.72
CA ARG A 118 22.65 2.36 -7.47
C ARG A 118 23.37 3.61 -6.90
N PRO A 119 22.67 4.74 -6.64
CA PRO A 119 23.32 5.89 -6.03
C PRO A 119 23.73 5.56 -4.58
N PRO A 120 24.67 6.31 -3.98
CA PRO A 120 24.99 6.19 -2.56
C PRO A 120 23.72 6.41 -1.72
N ILE A 121 23.40 5.44 -0.85
CA ILE A 121 22.23 5.48 0.03
C ILE A 121 22.71 5.22 1.46
N VAL A 122 22.50 6.20 2.34
CA VAL A 122 22.78 6.10 3.77
C VAL A 122 21.76 5.12 4.39
N PRO A 123 22.20 3.99 4.99
CA PRO A 123 21.31 2.97 5.51
C PRO A 123 20.62 3.43 6.81
N ARG A 124 19.50 2.77 7.16
CA ARG A 124 18.71 3.10 8.37
C ARG A 124 19.53 3.19 9.65
N SER A 125 20.52 2.31 9.84
CA SER A 125 21.42 2.27 11.01
C SER A 125 22.24 3.54 11.26
N ARG A 126 22.21 4.53 10.36
CA ARG A 126 22.85 5.84 10.54
C ARG A 126 21.92 6.93 11.05
N TRP A 127 20.61 6.69 11.12
CA TRP A 127 19.61 7.67 11.59
C TRP A 127 18.58 7.09 12.58
N ILE A 128 18.31 5.79 12.51
CA ILE A 128 17.46 5.07 13.46
C ILE A 128 18.26 4.69 14.71
N ASP A 129 17.59 4.53 15.86
CA ASP A 129 18.21 4.03 17.10
C ASP A 129 17.58 2.72 17.57
N ASP A 130 18.30 2.00 18.44
CA ASP A 130 17.95 0.66 18.92
C ASP A 130 16.72 0.63 19.83
N ARG A 131 16.16 1.80 20.18
CA ARG A 131 14.95 1.95 21.00
C ARG A 131 13.68 1.91 20.16
N THR A 132 13.80 1.64 18.87
CA THR A 132 12.67 1.67 17.95
C THR A 132 11.70 0.51 18.16
N HIS A 133 10.41 0.82 17.99
CA HIS A 133 9.32 -0.16 18.06
C HIS A 133 9.59 -1.33 17.11
N LYS A 134 9.39 -2.58 17.57
CA LYS A 134 9.52 -3.76 16.72
C LYS A 134 8.58 -3.64 15.53
N GLN A 135 9.14 -3.52 14.34
CA GLN A 135 8.36 -3.31 13.12
C GLN A 135 7.76 -4.65 12.65
N PRO A 136 6.54 -4.67 12.09
CA PRO A 136 6.05 -5.85 11.41
C PRO A 136 6.91 -6.16 10.16
N PRO A 137 6.92 -7.40 9.65
CA PRO A 137 7.66 -7.73 8.44
C PRO A 137 7.27 -6.84 7.25
N PRO A 138 8.24 -6.38 6.44
CA PRO A 138 7.96 -5.56 5.26
C PRO A 138 7.09 -6.30 4.24
N ARG A 139 6.12 -5.59 3.67
CA ARG A 139 5.27 -6.05 2.56
C ARG A 139 5.93 -5.68 1.23
N TYR A 140 5.84 -6.56 0.24
CA TYR A 140 6.48 -6.38 -1.07
C TYR A 140 5.49 -6.55 -2.22
N ASP A 141 5.64 -5.72 -3.24
CA ASP A 141 5.01 -5.87 -4.55
C ASP A 141 5.95 -6.60 -5.53
N ASP A 142 5.48 -6.90 -6.75
CA ASP A 142 6.26 -7.59 -7.79
C ASP A 142 7.42 -6.73 -8.34
N LYS A 143 7.18 -5.42 -8.49
CA LYS A 143 8.15 -4.43 -8.98
C LYS A 143 7.66 -3.00 -8.70
N VAL A 144 8.57 -2.02 -8.79
CA VAL A 144 8.21 -0.60 -8.80
C VAL A 144 7.97 -0.16 -10.24
N VAL A 145 6.77 0.35 -10.53
CA VAL A 145 6.37 0.89 -11.85
C VAL A 145 6.11 2.39 -11.85
N ALA A 146 6.11 3.03 -10.69
CA ALA A 146 5.98 4.47 -10.56
C ALA A 146 6.74 4.99 -9.32
N VAL A 147 7.08 6.28 -9.33
CA VAL A 147 7.68 6.99 -8.21
C VAL A 147 6.84 8.21 -7.88
N PHE A 148 6.51 8.40 -6.62
CA PHE A 148 5.87 9.63 -6.12
C PHE A 148 6.89 10.49 -5.39
N VAL A 149 7.05 11.74 -5.83
CA VAL A 149 7.87 12.76 -5.19
C VAL A 149 7.03 13.50 -4.15
N HIS A 150 7.60 13.65 -2.96
CA HIS A 150 7.03 14.33 -1.81
C HIS A 150 7.97 15.43 -1.33
N HIS A 151 7.42 16.36 -0.55
CA HIS A 151 8.18 17.07 0.48
C HIS A 151 7.78 16.54 1.86
N THR A 152 8.56 16.84 2.89
CA THR A 152 8.23 16.48 4.28
C THR A 152 7.49 17.57 5.04
N ASP A 153 7.36 18.75 4.45
CA ASP A 153 6.85 19.97 5.07
C ASP A 153 7.60 20.35 6.37
N SER A 154 8.93 20.21 6.30
CA SER A 154 9.86 20.58 7.37
C SER A 154 10.64 21.84 7.00
N PRO A 155 11.20 22.61 7.95
CA PRO A 155 12.01 23.78 7.64
C PRO A 155 13.15 23.47 6.65
N ASN A 156 13.44 24.41 5.76
CA ASN A 156 14.59 24.32 4.83
C ASN A 156 15.92 24.78 5.47
N THR A 157 15.84 25.47 6.60
CA THR A 157 16.97 26.02 7.35
C THR A 157 17.50 25.00 8.36
N TYR A 158 18.25 24.03 7.87
CA TYR A 158 19.01 23.07 8.67
C TYR A 158 20.39 22.81 8.03
N ASP A 159 21.34 22.37 8.83
CA ASP A 159 22.63 21.86 8.36
C ASP A 159 22.47 20.40 7.91
N CYS A 160 23.11 19.97 6.83
CA CYS A 160 22.89 18.61 6.31
C CYS A 160 23.35 17.50 7.29
N ALA A 161 24.27 17.81 8.21
CA ALA A 161 24.64 16.92 9.32
C ALA A 161 23.46 16.62 10.29
N ASP A 162 22.44 17.47 10.33
CA ASP A 162 21.24 17.34 11.14
C ASP A 162 20.14 16.48 10.48
N ALA A 163 20.27 16.14 9.19
CA ALA A 163 19.28 15.36 8.46
C ALA A 163 18.93 14.00 9.13
N PRO A 164 19.88 13.21 9.66
CA PRO A 164 19.55 12.00 10.44
C PRO A 164 18.63 12.26 11.64
N ARG A 165 18.82 13.38 12.35
CA ARG A 165 17.99 13.78 13.49
C ARG A 165 16.57 14.15 13.03
N ILE A 166 16.46 14.89 11.92
CA ILE A 166 15.17 15.28 11.33
C ILE A 166 14.39 14.05 10.84
N ILE A 167 15.05 13.12 10.15
CA ILE A 167 14.44 11.86 9.67
C ILE A 167 13.92 11.03 10.83
N ARG A 168 14.68 10.92 11.93
CA ARG A 168 14.23 10.24 13.15
C ARG A 168 13.01 10.92 13.79
N SER A 169 12.93 12.25 13.80
CA SER A 169 11.73 12.96 14.28
C SER A 169 10.51 12.70 13.39
N LEU A 170 10.67 12.67 12.06
CA LEU A 170 9.60 12.29 11.13
C LEU A 170 9.14 10.85 11.34
N TYR A 171 10.08 9.92 11.53
CA TYR A 171 9.81 8.52 11.84
C TYR A 171 9.00 8.38 13.15
N ALA A 172 9.46 9.00 14.25
CA ALA A 172 8.78 8.96 15.54
C ALA A 172 7.35 9.53 15.46
N GLY A 173 7.14 10.61 14.71
CA GLY A 173 5.82 11.18 14.45
C GLY A 173 4.88 10.29 13.64
N GLN A 174 5.42 9.39 12.81
CA GLN A 174 4.64 8.43 12.02
C GLN A 174 4.34 7.14 12.80
N ILE A 175 5.32 6.56 13.50
CA ILE A 175 5.10 5.31 14.24
C ILE A 175 4.31 5.51 15.54
N GLY A 176 4.44 6.67 16.20
CA GLY A 176 3.70 6.99 17.42
C GLY A 176 2.32 7.57 17.10
N PRO A 177 2.18 8.91 16.96
CA PRO A 177 0.88 9.57 16.76
C PRO A 177 0.02 9.04 15.61
N ARG A 178 0.64 8.63 14.49
CA ARG A 178 -0.11 8.09 13.33
C ARG A 178 -0.24 6.56 13.33
N GLN A 179 0.40 5.86 14.26
CA GLN A 179 0.37 4.40 14.40
C GLN A 179 0.75 3.64 13.11
N TRP A 180 1.73 4.15 12.35
CA TRP A 180 2.23 3.49 11.14
C TRP A 180 3.31 2.45 11.46
N ASP A 181 3.37 1.38 10.66
CA ASP A 181 4.37 0.30 10.78
C ASP A 181 5.84 0.79 10.72
N ASP A 182 6.09 1.85 9.95
CA ASP A 182 7.40 2.40 9.61
C ASP A 182 7.21 3.79 8.96
N LEU A 183 8.29 4.51 8.69
CA LEU A 183 8.30 5.65 7.78
C LEU A 183 7.56 5.30 6.47
N GLY A 184 6.65 6.16 6.04
CA GLY A 184 5.80 5.91 4.87
C GLY A 184 6.54 6.05 3.54
N TYR A 185 7.60 6.86 3.50
CA TYR A 185 8.45 7.07 2.33
C TYR A 185 9.50 5.96 2.22
N ASN A 186 9.78 5.49 1.00
CA ASN A 186 10.83 4.51 0.73
C ASN A 186 12.23 5.13 0.85
N PHE A 187 12.36 6.41 0.52
CA PHE A 187 13.60 7.16 0.59
C PHE A 187 13.36 8.61 1.01
N VAL A 188 14.41 9.21 1.59
CA VAL A 188 14.43 10.63 1.95
C VAL A 188 15.68 11.28 1.37
N VAL A 189 15.57 12.52 0.89
CA VAL A 189 16.65 13.30 0.27
C VAL A 189 16.83 14.60 1.04
N ASP A 190 18.04 14.89 1.53
CA ASP A 190 18.33 16.18 2.18
C ASP A 190 18.65 17.31 1.17
N ARG A 191 18.74 18.55 1.66
CA ARG A 191 19.06 19.73 0.86
C ARG A 191 20.46 19.72 0.22
N CYS A 192 21.36 18.86 0.68
CA CYS A 192 22.69 18.61 0.10
C CYS A 192 22.67 17.46 -0.92
N GLY A 193 21.53 16.81 -1.17
CA GLY A 193 21.41 15.67 -2.07
C GLY A 193 21.78 14.32 -1.44
N THR A 194 21.99 14.25 -0.12
CA THR A 194 22.21 12.96 0.56
C THR A 194 20.94 12.13 0.51
N ILE A 195 21.02 10.91 -0.02
CA ILE A 195 19.90 9.96 -0.05
C ILE A 195 19.98 9.05 1.18
N TYR A 196 18.88 8.95 1.90
CA TYR A 196 18.69 8.06 3.04
C TYR A 196 17.69 6.96 2.69
N GLU A 197 17.97 5.73 3.13
CA GLU A 197 16.98 4.67 3.20
C GLU A 197 15.85 5.12 4.13
N GLY A 198 14.62 5.17 3.60
CA GLY A 198 13.41 5.35 4.36
C GLY A 198 12.90 4.00 4.83
N ARG A 199 11.74 3.55 4.34
CA ARG A 199 11.10 2.28 4.71
C ARG A 199 12.03 1.06 4.58
N ALA A 200 12.07 0.25 5.64
CA ALA A 200 13.01 -0.85 5.83
C ALA A 200 12.89 -1.97 4.78
N GLY A 201 14.04 -2.54 4.41
CA GLY A 201 14.13 -3.78 3.62
C GLY A 201 13.83 -3.61 2.13
N GLY A 202 13.66 -2.37 1.66
CA GLY A 202 13.21 -2.06 0.30
C GLY A 202 14.15 -1.21 -0.54
N VAL A 203 15.42 -1.12 -0.20
CA VAL A 203 16.37 -0.32 -0.99
C VAL A 203 16.42 -0.84 -2.42
N ASP A 204 16.76 -2.11 -2.61
CA ASP A 204 16.77 -2.83 -3.90
C ASP A 204 15.44 -3.53 -4.23
N ARG A 205 14.59 -3.81 -3.23
CA ARG A 205 13.30 -4.51 -3.42
C ARG A 205 12.09 -3.57 -3.51
N ALA A 206 10.98 -4.04 -4.07
CA ALA A 206 9.74 -3.27 -4.17
C ALA A 206 8.93 -3.29 -2.86
N VAL A 207 9.44 -2.68 -1.78
CA VAL A 207 8.70 -2.59 -0.50
C VAL A 207 7.52 -1.62 -0.62
N THR A 208 6.34 -2.04 -0.17
CA THR A 208 5.12 -1.23 -0.22
C THR A 208 5.17 -0.11 0.83
N GLY A 209 5.09 1.13 0.36
CA GLY A 209 5.10 2.34 1.20
C GLY A 209 3.78 2.65 1.91
N ALA A 210 3.76 3.80 2.57
CA ALA A 210 2.56 4.45 3.12
C ALA A 210 2.56 5.96 2.81
N HIS A 211 3.02 6.32 1.61
CA HIS A 211 3.27 7.71 1.20
C HIS A 211 2.18 8.32 0.31
N ALA A 212 1.51 7.53 -0.53
CA ALA A 212 0.50 7.99 -1.49
C ALA A 212 -0.78 7.17 -1.32
N GLN A 213 -1.75 7.71 -0.58
CA GLN A 213 -2.99 6.98 -0.28
C GLN A 213 -3.75 6.67 -1.58
N GLY A 214 -4.11 5.40 -1.78
CA GLY A 214 -4.65 4.87 -3.03
C GLY A 214 -3.60 4.29 -3.98
N PHE A 215 -2.32 4.69 -3.89
CA PHE A 215 -1.28 4.34 -4.88
C PHE A 215 0.04 3.82 -4.28
N ASN A 216 0.04 3.34 -3.04
CA ASN A 216 1.23 2.77 -2.38
C ASN A 216 1.75 1.47 -3.03
N HIS A 217 0.89 0.71 -3.71
CA HIS A 217 1.26 -0.56 -4.33
C HIS A 217 2.03 -0.37 -5.63
N ARG A 218 3.13 -1.10 -5.79
CA ARG A 218 4.02 -1.08 -6.96
C ARG A 218 4.65 0.30 -7.21
N THR A 219 4.75 1.14 -6.18
CA THR A 219 5.37 2.46 -6.29
C THR A 219 6.42 2.68 -5.20
N ALA A 220 7.24 3.72 -5.37
CA ALA A 220 8.17 4.15 -4.33
C ALA A 220 8.02 5.66 -4.05
N GLY A 221 8.00 6.03 -2.77
CA GLY A 221 7.96 7.41 -2.32
C GLY A 221 9.36 7.95 -2.06
N ILE A 222 9.71 9.06 -2.72
CA ILE A 222 10.92 9.85 -2.44
C ILE A 222 10.49 11.17 -1.81
N ALA A 223 10.90 11.44 -0.58
CA ALA A 223 10.59 12.70 0.11
C ALA A 223 11.81 13.61 0.20
N ALA A 224 11.72 14.83 -0.32
CA ALA A 224 12.72 15.87 -0.06
C ALA A 224 12.48 16.49 1.33
N LEU A 225 13.53 16.55 2.16
CA LEU A 225 13.51 17.23 3.46
C LEU A 225 13.40 18.75 3.25
N GLY A 226 12.19 19.27 3.43
CA GLY A 226 11.89 20.67 3.22
C GLY A 226 10.41 20.96 3.03
N THR A 227 10.12 22.23 2.79
CA THR A 227 8.84 22.77 2.29
C THR A 227 9.16 23.51 0.99
N PHE A 228 8.57 23.09 -0.13
CA PHE A 228 8.87 23.63 -1.47
C PHE A 228 7.65 24.29 -2.12
N THR A 229 7.03 25.24 -1.41
CA THR A 229 5.94 26.07 -1.94
C THR A 229 6.42 26.96 -3.09
N GLU A 230 5.50 27.64 -3.77
CA GLU A 230 5.82 28.61 -4.81
C GLU A 230 6.87 29.64 -4.34
N GLY A 231 7.75 30.06 -5.26
CA GLY A 231 8.88 30.94 -4.97
C GLY A 231 10.03 30.30 -4.16
N THR A 232 9.87 29.11 -3.60
CA THR A 232 10.94 28.46 -2.81
C THR A 232 12.02 27.88 -3.71
N PRO A 233 13.31 28.21 -3.52
CA PRO A 233 14.40 27.59 -4.27
C PRO A 233 14.48 26.08 -4.00
N VAL A 234 14.55 25.28 -5.06
CA VAL A 234 14.87 23.85 -4.99
C VAL A 234 16.37 23.68 -5.26
N PRO A 235 17.19 23.21 -4.29
CA PRO A 235 18.62 23.02 -4.52
C PRO A 235 18.88 21.99 -5.63
N ARG A 236 19.83 22.28 -6.54
CA ARG A 236 20.19 21.37 -7.64
C ARG A 236 20.57 19.96 -7.14
N ALA A 237 21.24 19.87 -5.99
CA ALA A 237 21.59 18.60 -5.37
C ALA A 237 20.36 17.74 -4.99
N VAL A 238 19.24 18.36 -4.59
CA VAL A 238 17.96 17.67 -4.34
C VAL A 238 17.41 17.12 -5.66
N THR A 239 17.38 17.92 -6.73
CA THR A 239 16.87 17.46 -8.02
C THR A 239 17.73 16.36 -8.64
N ASP A 240 19.05 16.46 -8.53
CA ASP A 240 19.99 15.46 -9.05
C ASP A 240 19.84 14.13 -8.29
N ALA A 241 19.74 14.18 -6.95
CA ALA A 241 19.53 13.00 -6.12
C ALA A 241 18.17 12.32 -6.39
N ILE A 242 17.08 13.09 -6.54
CA ILE A 242 15.77 12.56 -6.93
C ILE A 242 15.84 11.91 -8.32
N ALA A 243 16.50 12.55 -9.30
CA ALA A 243 16.63 12.01 -10.65
C ALA A 243 17.43 10.69 -10.67
N ALA A 244 18.58 10.64 -9.99
CA ALA A 244 19.41 9.42 -9.90
C ALA A 244 18.68 8.27 -9.19
N LEU A 245 17.98 8.58 -8.09
CA LEU A 245 17.22 7.59 -7.33
C LEU A 245 16.01 7.07 -8.13
N ALA A 246 15.28 7.94 -8.83
CA ALA A 246 14.18 7.55 -9.70
C ALA A 246 14.68 6.71 -10.89
N ALA A 247 15.75 7.14 -11.56
CA ALA A 247 16.38 6.42 -12.67
C ALA A 247 16.74 4.98 -12.28
N TRP A 248 17.44 4.82 -11.16
CA TRP A 248 17.83 3.51 -10.64
C TRP A 248 16.62 2.68 -10.23
N LYS A 249 15.72 3.21 -9.40
CA LYS A 249 14.62 2.43 -8.82
C LYS A 249 13.62 1.94 -9.87
N LEU A 250 13.38 2.75 -10.91
CA LEU A 250 12.58 2.37 -12.08
C LEU A 250 13.35 1.46 -13.05
N GLY A 251 14.68 1.61 -13.13
CA GLY A 251 15.57 0.79 -13.95
C GLY A 251 15.59 -0.69 -13.53
N LEU A 252 15.39 -1.00 -12.25
CA LEU A 252 15.20 -2.37 -11.75
C LEU A 252 14.00 -3.12 -12.39
N ALA A 253 13.10 -2.38 -13.03
CA ALA A 253 11.90 -2.87 -13.71
C ALA A 253 11.85 -2.47 -15.20
N ASP A 254 12.94 -1.90 -15.74
CA ASP A 254 13.05 -1.33 -17.10
C ASP A 254 11.95 -0.32 -17.46
N VAL A 255 11.55 0.53 -16.51
CA VAL A 255 10.49 1.53 -16.72
C VAL A 255 11.08 2.88 -17.10
N ASP A 256 10.64 3.44 -18.24
CA ASP A 256 11.01 4.79 -18.69
C ASP A 256 10.32 5.87 -17.81
N PRO A 257 11.06 6.72 -17.08
CA PRO A 257 10.52 7.78 -16.24
C PRO A 257 9.66 8.82 -16.98
N ARG A 258 9.84 8.98 -18.31
CA ARG A 258 9.08 9.89 -19.17
C ARG A 258 7.67 9.37 -19.49
N SER A 259 7.46 8.07 -19.36
CA SER A 259 6.21 7.39 -19.75
C SER A 259 5.06 7.60 -18.76
N ARG A 260 3.90 7.01 -19.07
CA ARG A 260 2.70 7.01 -18.21
C ARG A 260 2.37 5.59 -17.78
N VAL A 261 1.79 5.46 -16.59
CA VAL A 261 1.44 4.20 -15.95
C VAL A 261 -0.04 4.20 -15.57
N ARG A 262 -0.66 3.02 -15.66
CA ARG A 262 -2.02 2.76 -15.17
C ARG A 262 -1.95 2.15 -13.78
N LEU A 263 -2.46 2.85 -12.77
CA LEU A 263 -2.51 2.39 -11.38
C LEU A 263 -3.96 2.31 -10.90
N VAL A 264 -4.29 1.28 -10.13
CA VAL A 264 -5.61 1.14 -9.49
C VAL A 264 -5.60 1.89 -8.16
N SER A 265 -6.56 2.79 -7.96
CA SER A 265 -6.77 3.44 -6.66
C SER A 265 -7.29 2.42 -5.65
N THR A 266 -6.54 2.20 -4.57
CA THR A 266 -6.96 1.33 -3.45
C THR A 266 -7.75 2.07 -2.37
N SER A 267 -8.05 3.36 -2.54
CA SER A 267 -8.70 4.17 -1.50
C SER A 267 -9.54 5.31 -2.06
N GLY A 268 -10.78 5.43 -1.56
CA GLY A 268 -11.68 6.55 -1.88
C GLY A 268 -11.24 7.91 -1.30
N GLN A 269 -10.10 7.99 -0.61
CA GLN A 269 -9.48 9.24 -0.14
C GLN A 269 -8.47 9.82 -1.14
N SER A 270 -8.07 9.07 -2.17
CA SER A 270 -7.26 9.61 -3.26
C SER A 270 -8.12 10.51 -4.17
N ARG A 271 -7.52 11.16 -5.19
CA ARG A 271 -8.28 11.89 -6.22
C ARG A 271 -9.19 10.99 -7.07
N TYR A 272 -8.98 9.67 -6.98
CA TYR A 272 -9.64 8.66 -7.80
C TYR A 272 -10.40 7.69 -6.88
N ALA A 273 -11.67 7.42 -7.20
CA ALA A 273 -12.50 6.50 -6.42
C ALA A 273 -11.85 5.10 -6.33
N ALA A 274 -12.07 4.40 -5.21
CA ALA A 274 -11.50 3.06 -5.02
C ALA A 274 -11.91 2.10 -6.16
N GLY A 275 -10.97 1.29 -6.63
CA GLY A 275 -11.14 0.39 -7.78
C GLY A 275 -10.96 1.04 -9.16
N THR A 276 -10.94 2.38 -9.26
CA THR A 276 -10.75 3.06 -10.56
C THR A 276 -9.28 3.09 -11.00
N ILE A 277 -9.06 3.13 -12.31
CA ILE A 277 -7.71 3.16 -12.91
C ILE A 277 -7.34 4.61 -13.25
N ALA A 278 -6.30 5.12 -12.59
CA ALA A 278 -5.68 6.40 -12.89
C ALA A 278 -4.54 6.21 -13.90
N THR A 279 -4.45 7.10 -14.90
CA THR A 279 -3.32 7.14 -15.85
C THR A 279 -2.39 8.29 -15.49
N LEU A 280 -1.36 8.02 -14.70
CA LEU A 280 -0.43 9.00 -14.15
C LEU A 280 0.91 9.00 -14.89
N PRO A 281 1.71 10.08 -14.85
CA PRO A 281 3.15 10.00 -15.15
C PRO A 281 3.84 8.92 -14.31
N VAL A 282 4.88 8.27 -14.84
CA VAL A 282 5.67 7.30 -14.07
C VAL A 282 6.39 7.96 -12.88
N LEU A 283 6.98 9.13 -13.08
CA LEU A 283 7.49 9.98 -12.00
C LEU A 283 6.48 11.11 -11.74
N SER A 284 5.74 11.01 -10.64
CA SER A 284 4.60 11.89 -10.30
C SER A 284 4.86 12.70 -9.03
N GLY A 285 4.16 13.81 -8.86
CA GLY A 285 4.02 14.47 -7.56
C GLY A 285 2.92 13.81 -6.73
N HIS A 286 2.99 13.89 -5.40
CA HIS A 286 1.91 13.36 -4.55
C HIS A 286 0.54 13.99 -4.90
N ASN A 287 0.53 15.28 -5.21
CA ASN A 287 -0.61 16.03 -5.73
C ASN A 287 -1.23 15.48 -7.02
N ASP A 288 -0.55 14.65 -7.81
CA ASP A 288 -1.15 13.96 -8.97
C ASP A 288 -2.15 12.88 -8.53
N GLY A 289 -1.85 12.17 -7.44
CA GLY A 289 -2.67 11.05 -6.94
C GLY A 289 -3.62 11.40 -5.80
N PHE A 290 -3.29 12.41 -4.99
CA PHE A 290 -3.98 12.72 -3.73
C PHE A 290 -4.34 14.23 -3.64
N PRO A 291 -5.45 14.62 -2.99
CA PRO A 291 -5.81 16.03 -2.78
C PRO A 291 -4.90 16.70 -1.74
N THR A 292 -3.67 17.03 -2.15
CA THR A 292 -2.64 17.72 -1.35
C THR A 292 -1.90 18.75 -2.19
N THR A 293 -1.19 19.66 -1.53
CA THR A 293 -0.22 20.58 -2.12
C THR A 293 1.17 19.95 -2.30
N CYS A 294 1.49 18.87 -1.58
CA CYS A 294 2.76 18.13 -1.65
C CYS A 294 3.01 17.60 -3.09
N PRO A 295 4.21 17.71 -3.69
CA PRO A 295 5.50 18.10 -3.11
C PRO A 295 5.75 19.62 -3.01
N GLY A 296 4.70 20.44 -3.17
CA GLY A 296 4.79 21.89 -3.25
C GLY A 296 5.00 22.37 -4.69
N ALA A 297 4.56 23.59 -5.00
CA ALA A 297 4.53 24.10 -6.36
C ALA A 297 5.93 24.17 -7.01
N ALA A 298 6.96 24.59 -6.27
CA ALA A 298 8.32 24.68 -6.81
C ALA A 298 8.86 23.29 -7.20
N LEU A 299 8.80 22.30 -6.31
CA LEU A 299 9.27 20.94 -6.62
C LEU A 299 8.38 20.23 -7.66
N THR A 300 7.09 20.56 -7.73
CA THR A 300 6.19 20.11 -8.80
C THR A 300 6.64 20.61 -10.17
N ALA A 301 7.07 21.87 -10.28
CA ALA A 301 7.55 22.46 -11.53
C ALA A 301 8.80 21.77 -12.10
N HIS A 302 9.62 21.13 -11.26
CA HIS A 302 10.78 20.36 -11.70
C HIS A 302 10.45 18.96 -12.25
N LEU A 303 9.24 18.42 -12.03
CA LEU A 303 8.90 17.04 -12.42
C LEU A 303 9.15 16.72 -13.92
N PRO A 304 8.83 17.59 -14.91
CA PRO A 304 9.16 17.32 -16.31
C PRO A 304 10.67 17.20 -16.56
N ALA A 305 11.48 18.06 -15.94
CA ALA A 305 12.93 18.03 -16.07
C ALA A 305 13.54 16.79 -15.38
N LEU A 306 13.01 16.41 -14.21
CA LEU A 306 13.41 15.20 -13.49
C LEU A 306 13.16 13.93 -14.30
N ARG A 307 12.03 13.83 -15.01
CA ARG A 307 11.73 12.71 -15.93
C ARG A 307 12.78 12.57 -17.02
N GLN A 308 13.15 13.68 -17.65
CA GLN A 308 14.17 13.70 -18.71
C GLN A 308 15.56 13.39 -18.17
N ALA A 309 15.94 13.93 -17.00
CA ALA A 309 17.21 13.62 -16.35
C ALA A 309 17.29 12.13 -15.98
N ALA A 310 16.24 11.57 -15.39
CA ALA A 310 16.21 10.17 -14.99
C ALA A 310 16.27 9.20 -16.18
N ALA A 311 15.60 9.52 -17.30
CA ALA A 311 15.69 8.72 -18.53
C ALA A 311 17.10 8.74 -19.15
N ARG A 312 17.77 9.92 -19.19
CA ARG A 312 19.17 10.00 -19.62
C ARG A 312 20.11 9.18 -18.74
N LEU A 313 19.90 9.18 -17.42
CA LEU A 313 20.68 8.38 -16.47
C LEU A 313 20.49 6.86 -16.67
N GLN A 314 19.32 6.42 -17.16
CA GLN A 314 19.09 5.04 -17.61
C GLN A 314 19.68 4.72 -19.01
N GLY A 315 20.41 5.64 -19.64
CA GLY A 315 20.92 5.49 -20.99
C GLY A 315 19.84 5.51 -22.08
N ARG A 316 18.67 6.08 -21.81
CA ARG A 316 17.62 6.27 -22.84
C ARG A 316 17.87 7.57 -23.62
N THR A 317 17.86 7.45 -24.94
CA THR A 317 17.79 8.57 -25.88
C THR A 317 16.38 9.16 -25.96
#